data_AF-A0AAD9FU68-F1
#
_entry.id   AF-A0AAD9FU68-F1
#
_cell.length_a   1.000
_cell.length_b   1.000
_cell.length_c   1.000
_cell.angle_alpha   90.00
_cell.angle_beta   90.00
_cell.angle_gamma   90.00
#
_symmetry.space_group_name_H-M   'P 1'
#
loop_
_entity.id
_entity.type
_entity.pdbx_description
1 polymer ?
#
loop_
_entity_poly.entity_id
_entity_poly.type
_entity_poly.pdbx_seq_one_letter_code
_entity_poly.pdbx_strand_id
1 'polypeptide(L)'
;MERTTTVYNPPPSQSLVPEYSNPTADVKLVSEDGKKFKVHSYYLKAHSSFFRDMLSSTQLGTLCEDYLDNHPSQVSRCSEIHLELSAPDLSVLLRLIIEGDQRHPVDIVQWGRLALFAHKFGCDPLYHRVIRDLNEKASANPWEVFCLASHLDEVKLAQRAVGVMHQDRTLHPTVIAAPRDGSHYQYVSPLHKITRAYFDKCSRNYYWAWTKAIAEYEENGVGGRFNQYHWFQVAELLPKYLVGGRSGPSIIA
;
A
#
# COMPACT_ATOMS: atom_id res chain seq x y z
N MET A 1 -18.08 38.70 6.53
CA MET A 1 -18.04 37.97 5.25
C MET A 1 -16.59 37.87 4.82
N GLU A 2 -15.91 36.78 5.19
CA GLU A 2 -14.53 36.54 4.81
C GLU A 2 -14.50 36.05 3.35
N ARG A 3 -13.80 36.77 2.47
CA ARG A 3 -13.60 36.36 1.08
C ARG A 3 -12.53 35.28 1.05
N THR A 4 -12.94 34.02 0.86
CA THR A 4 -12.03 32.93 0.58
C THR A 4 -11.42 33.14 -0.82
N THR A 5 -10.24 33.74 -0.89
CA THR A 5 -9.45 33.79 -2.12
C THR A 5 -8.96 32.38 -2.45
N THR A 6 -9.62 31.72 -3.39
CA THR A 6 -9.13 30.50 -4.01
C THR A 6 -7.87 30.83 -4.80
N VAL A 7 -6.71 30.41 -4.31
CA VAL A 7 -5.43 30.51 -5.03
C VAL A 7 -5.58 29.68 -6.32
N TYR A 8 -5.62 30.36 -7.46
CA TYR A 8 -5.60 29.70 -8.76
C TYR A 8 -4.21 29.09 -8.98
N ASN A 9 -4.08 27.79 -8.73
CA ASN A 9 -2.92 27.04 -9.19
C ASN A 9 -3.14 26.69 -10.67
N PRO A 10 -2.29 27.18 -11.59
CA PRO A 10 -2.39 26.76 -12.98
C PRO A 10 -2.28 25.24 -13.05
N PRO A 11 -3.04 24.58 -13.95
CA PRO A 11 -3.03 23.13 -14.05
C PRO A 11 -1.59 22.64 -14.27
N PRO A 12 -1.15 21.58 -13.58
CA PRO A 12 0.19 21.04 -13.75
C PRO A 12 0.44 20.77 -15.24
N SER A 13 1.55 21.29 -15.75
CA SER A 13 1.91 21.15 -17.15
C SER A 13 2.02 19.66 -17.51
N GLN A 14 1.08 19.21 -18.35
CA GLN A 14 0.92 17.84 -18.84
C GLN A 14 2.07 17.47 -19.79
N SER A 15 3.28 17.38 -19.28
CA SER A 15 4.45 16.98 -20.05
C SER A 15 4.47 15.47 -20.25
N LEU A 16 4.76 15.05 -21.48
CA LEU A 16 5.05 13.65 -21.79
C LEU A 16 6.39 13.26 -21.15
N VAL A 17 6.45 12.07 -20.54
CA VAL A 17 7.72 11.54 -20.02
C VAL A 17 8.55 11.02 -21.21
N PRO A 18 9.79 11.51 -21.45
CA PRO A 18 10.55 11.16 -22.65
C PRO A 18 10.77 9.66 -22.85
N GLU A 19 11.00 8.92 -21.76
CA GLU A 19 11.18 7.45 -21.75
C GLU A 19 9.94 6.71 -22.27
N TYR A 20 8.75 7.29 -22.07
CA TYR A 20 7.46 6.71 -22.47
C TYR A 20 6.80 7.58 -23.54
N SER A 21 7.57 7.91 -24.58
CA SER A 21 7.12 8.78 -25.68
C SER A 21 6.95 8.06 -27.02
N ASN A 22 7.01 6.72 -27.02
CA ASN A 22 6.97 5.91 -28.24
C ASN A 22 5.74 6.27 -29.11
N PRO A 23 5.93 6.68 -30.37
CA PRO A 23 4.83 7.10 -31.24
C PRO A 23 3.89 5.94 -31.63
N THR A 24 4.35 4.69 -31.54
CA THR A 24 3.58 3.50 -31.90
C THR A 24 2.74 2.94 -30.75
N ALA A 25 2.87 3.51 -29.55
CA ALA A 25 2.05 3.13 -28.40
C ALA A 25 0.59 3.56 -28.59
N ASP A 26 -0.32 2.65 -28.28
CA ASP A 26 -1.77 2.76 -28.49
C ASP A 26 -2.53 3.20 -27.22
N VAL A 27 -1.88 3.18 -26.05
CA VAL A 27 -2.47 3.60 -24.78
C VAL A 27 -1.66 4.74 -24.15
N LYS A 28 -2.37 5.68 -23.52
CA LYS A 28 -1.78 6.77 -22.74
C LYS A 28 -2.25 6.67 -21.30
N LEU A 29 -1.32 6.40 -20.40
CA LEU A 29 -1.60 6.47 -18.96
C LEU A 29 -1.33 7.89 -18.46
N VAL A 30 -2.18 8.37 -17.57
CA VAL A 30 -2.05 9.68 -16.92
C VAL A 30 -1.91 9.45 -15.43
N SER A 31 -0.80 9.91 -14.86
CA SER A 31 -0.57 9.86 -13.42
C SER A 31 -1.41 10.91 -12.68
N GLU A 32 -1.46 10.80 -11.35
CA GLU A 32 -2.16 11.74 -10.46
C GLU A 32 -1.66 13.18 -10.61
N ASP A 33 -0.36 13.35 -10.85
CA ASP A 33 0.28 14.65 -11.12
C ASP A 33 0.15 15.12 -12.59
N GLY A 34 -0.68 14.42 -13.39
CA GLY A 34 -1.03 14.80 -14.76
C GLY A 34 0.04 14.50 -15.81
N LYS A 35 1.10 13.76 -15.48
CA LYS A 35 2.13 13.33 -16.44
C LYS A 35 1.60 12.22 -17.32
N LYS A 36 2.03 12.24 -18.58
CA LYS A 36 1.53 11.34 -19.62
C LYS A 36 2.60 10.31 -19.99
N PHE A 37 2.17 9.05 -20.06
CA PHE A 37 2.99 7.90 -20.39
C PHE A 37 2.36 7.17 -21.57
N LYS A 38 3.03 7.14 -22.72
CA LYS A 38 2.60 6.33 -23.86
C LYS A 38 3.17 4.92 -23.75
N VAL A 39 2.29 3.93 -23.69
CA VAL A 39 2.64 2.52 -23.53
C VAL A 39 1.84 1.65 -24.50
N HIS A 40 2.41 0.51 -24.89
CA HIS A 40 1.68 -0.47 -25.68
C HIS A 40 0.68 -1.22 -24.79
N SER A 41 -0.58 -1.31 -25.22
CA SER A 41 -1.64 -2.05 -24.53
C SER A 41 -1.24 -3.48 -24.23
N TYR A 42 -0.48 -4.12 -25.13
CA TYR A 42 0.02 -5.48 -24.98
C TYR A 42 0.69 -5.72 -23.61
N TYR A 43 1.55 -4.80 -23.14
CA TYR A 43 2.20 -4.93 -21.83
C TYR A 43 1.21 -4.93 -20.68
N LEU A 44 0.19 -4.06 -20.74
CA LEU A 44 -0.85 -4.00 -19.72
C LEU A 44 -1.73 -5.27 -19.76
N LYS A 45 -2.13 -5.71 -20.94
CA LYS A 45 -2.96 -6.92 -21.14
C LYS A 45 -2.26 -8.20 -20.68
N ALA A 46 -0.94 -8.29 -20.91
CA ALA A 46 -0.15 -9.46 -20.53
C ALA A 46 0.01 -9.58 -19.00
N HIS A 47 0.05 -8.45 -18.29
CA HIS A 47 0.36 -8.42 -16.86
C HIS A 47 -0.83 -8.10 -15.95
N SER A 48 -2.01 -7.81 -16.49
CA SER A 48 -3.22 -7.48 -15.72
C SER A 48 -4.47 -8.06 -16.39
N SER A 49 -5.23 -8.84 -15.62
CA SER A 49 -6.55 -9.32 -16.06
C SER A 49 -7.53 -8.16 -16.26
N PHE A 50 -7.53 -7.19 -15.33
CA PHE A 50 -8.37 -6.00 -15.42
C PHE A 50 -8.11 -5.22 -16.72
N PHE A 51 -6.84 -4.88 -17.02
CA PHE A 51 -6.52 -4.14 -18.23
C PHE A 51 -6.75 -4.97 -19.48
N ARG A 52 -6.55 -6.29 -19.42
CA ARG A 52 -6.91 -7.19 -20.52
C ARG A 52 -8.39 -7.10 -20.84
N ASP A 53 -9.25 -7.23 -19.85
CA ASP A 53 -10.69 -7.22 -20.05
C ASP A 53 -11.16 -5.83 -20.51
N MET A 54 -10.73 -4.77 -19.81
CA MET A 54 -11.05 -3.38 -20.16
C MET A 54 -10.62 -3.02 -21.58
N LEU A 55 -9.37 -3.32 -21.97
CA LEU A 55 -8.83 -2.98 -23.29
C LEU A 55 -9.25 -3.96 -24.40
N SER A 56 -9.99 -5.02 -24.07
CA SER A 56 -10.57 -5.95 -25.05
C SER A 56 -12.07 -5.73 -25.23
N SER A 57 -12.78 -5.33 -24.16
CA SER A 57 -14.21 -4.98 -24.21
C SER A 57 -14.44 -3.62 -24.85
N THR A 58 -13.46 -2.74 -24.76
CA THR A 58 -13.59 -1.44 -25.41
C THR A 58 -13.57 -1.68 -26.91
N GLN A 59 -14.71 -1.47 -27.58
CA GLN A 59 -14.91 -1.42 -29.04
C GLN A 59 -14.05 -0.35 -29.76
N LEU A 60 -12.99 0.11 -29.11
CA LEU A 60 -11.99 1.03 -29.60
C LEU A 60 -11.20 0.46 -30.80
N GLY A 61 -11.21 -0.86 -31.00
CA GLY A 61 -10.66 -1.51 -32.20
C GLY A 61 -11.57 -1.43 -33.43
N THR A 62 -12.89 -1.39 -33.27
CA THR A 62 -13.84 -1.58 -34.38
C THR A 62 -14.18 -0.32 -35.18
N LEU A 63 -13.60 0.85 -34.88
CA LEU A 63 -13.81 2.05 -35.69
C LEU A 63 -12.59 2.43 -36.56
N CYS A 64 -11.52 1.63 -36.56
CA CYS A 64 -10.29 1.98 -37.29
C CYS A 64 -9.94 1.08 -38.48
N GLU A 65 -10.56 -0.09 -38.66
CA GLU A 65 -10.28 -0.93 -39.84
C GLU A 65 -11.14 -0.60 -41.08
N ASP A 66 -12.30 0.04 -40.93
CA ASP A 66 -13.23 0.28 -42.05
C ASP A 66 -12.98 1.60 -42.84
N TYR A 67 -11.89 2.33 -42.58
CA TYR A 67 -11.59 3.61 -43.26
C TYR A 67 -10.23 3.62 -43.99
N LEU A 68 -9.95 2.55 -44.73
CA LEU A 68 -8.72 2.43 -45.54
C LEU A 68 -8.73 3.23 -46.86
N ASP A 69 -9.79 3.96 -47.21
CA ASP A 69 -9.79 4.77 -48.42
C ASP A 69 -9.90 6.28 -48.12
N ASN A 70 -8.74 6.95 -48.13
CA ASN A 70 -8.53 8.35 -48.57
C ASN A 70 -8.55 9.55 -47.59
N HIS A 71 -8.31 9.42 -46.28
CA HIS A 71 -8.05 10.62 -45.44
C HIS A 71 -6.73 10.58 -44.61
N PRO A 72 -5.63 11.18 -45.11
CA PRO A 72 -4.32 11.23 -44.43
C PRO A 72 -4.24 12.24 -43.27
N SER A 73 -5.30 12.40 -42.48
CA SER A 73 -5.32 13.34 -41.35
C SER A 73 -5.87 12.72 -40.05
N GLN A 74 -5.98 11.39 -39.99
CA GLN A 74 -6.60 10.71 -38.85
C GLN A 74 -5.69 10.68 -37.62
N VAL A 75 -6.06 11.56 -36.69
CA VAL A 75 -5.69 11.60 -35.28
C VAL A 75 -5.74 10.20 -34.68
N SER A 76 -4.58 9.62 -34.36
CA SER A 76 -4.47 8.39 -33.59
C SER A 76 -5.23 8.55 -32.26
N ARG A 77 -6.39 7.92 -32.14
CA ARG A 77 -7.20 7.93 -30.93
C ARG A 77 -6.58 6.99 -29.90
N CYS A 78 -5.55 7.47 -29.24
CA CYS A 78 -4.91 6.80 -28.12
C CYS A 78 -5.84 6.88 -26.89
N SER A 79 -6.26 5.74 -26.34
CA SER A 79 -7.08 5.71 -25.11
C SER A 79 -6.31 6.33 -23.95
N GLU A 80 -6.90 7.32 -23.29
CA GLU A 80 -6.33 7.96 -22.11
C GLU A 80 -6.91 7.33 -20.85
N ILE A 81 -6.06 6.74 -20.00
CA ILE A 81 -6.44 6.07 -18.74
C ILE A 81 -5.81 6.83 -17.58
N HIS A 82 -6.62 7.36 -16.69
CA HIS A 82 -6.16 8.02 -15.48
C HIS A 82 -5.91 7.01 -14.36
N LEU A 83 -4.72 7.06 -13.76
CA LEU A 83 -4.30 6.19 -12.67
C LEU A 83 -4.03 7.02 -11.41
N GLU A 84 -4.44 6.49 -10.26
CA GLU A 84 -4.18 7.03 -8.92
C GLU A 84 -2.76 6.70 -8.45
N LEU A 85 -1.76 6.92 -9.32
CA LEU A 85 -0.35 6.77 -9.00
C LEU A 85 0.39 8.05 -9.38
N SER A 86 1.35 8.44 -8.55
CA SER A 86 2.31 9.49 -8.88
C SER A 86 3.16 9.10 -10.10
N ALA A 87 3.65 10.07 -10.88
CA ALA A 87 4.54 9.78 -12.01
C ALA A 87 5.76 8.91 -11.63
N PRO A 88 6.45 9.12 -10.49
CA PRO A 88 7.53 8.23 -10.07
C PRO A 88 7.08 6.78 -9.84
N ASP A 89 5.96 6.58 -9.15
CA ASP A 89 5.42 5.24 -8.86
C ASP A 89 5.00 4.54 -10.16
N LEU A 90 4.31 5.26 -11.06
CA LEU A 90 3.93 4.74 -12.38
C LEU A 90 5.15 4.39 -13.23
N SER A 91 6.23 5.18 -13.17
CA SER A 91 7.48 4.86 -13.89
C SER A 91 8.16 3.60 -13.35
N VAL A 92 8.08 3.34 -12.05
CA VAL A 92 8.60 2.10 -11.45
C VAL A 92 7.72 0.92 -11.83
N LEU A 93 6.40 1.08 -11.76
CA LEU A 93 5.42 0.08 -12.19
C LEU A 93 5.68 -0.36 -13.63
N LEU A 94 5.82 0.59 -14.56
CA LEU A 94 6.01 0.30 -15.97
C LEU A 94 7.35 -0.41 -16.24
N ARG A 95 8.43 -0.03 -15.57
CA ARG A 95 9.71 -0.77 -15.66
C ARG A 95 9.59 -2.21 -15.16
N LEU A 96 8.91 -2.42 -14.02
CA LEU A 96 8.67 -3.77 -13.49
C LEU A 96 7.88 -4.66 -14.46
N ILE A 97 6.93 -4.08 -15.19
CA ILE A 97 6.09 -4.76 -16.18
C ILE A 97 6.85 -5.01 -17.49
N ILE A 98 7.47 -3.98 -18.06
CA ILE A 98 8.03 -4.00 -19.43
C ILE A 98 9.40 -4.67 -19.45
N GLU A 99 10.29 -4.25 -18.55
CA GLU A 99 11.69 -4.68 -18.57
C GLU A 99 11.89 -5.94 -17.73
N GLY A 100 10.93 -6.23 -16.83
CA GLY A 100 11.13 -7.23 -15.78
C GLY A 100 12.27 -6.85 -14.82
N ASP A 101 12.72 -5.58 -14.86
CA ASP A 101 13.92 -5.10 -14.17
C ASP A 101 13.81 -5.28 -12.65
N GLN A 102 14.95 -5.50 -12.02
CA GLN A 102 15.11 -5.65 -10.57
C GLN A 102 15.34 -4.33 -9.86
N ARG A 103 15.32 -3.17 -10.55
CA ARG A 103 15.41 -1.87 -9.88
C ARG A 103 14.26 -1.71 -8.91
N HIS A 104 14.57 -1.97 -7.64
CA HIS A 104 13.61 -1.97 -6.57
C HIS A 104 13.10 -0.54 -6.32
N PRO A 105 11.80 -0.40 -5.99
CA PRO A 105 11.28 0.76 -5.30
C PRO A 105 12.23 1.30 -4.23
N VAL A 106 12.28 2.63 -4.16
CA VAL A 106 13.24 3.37 -3.33
C VAL A 106 13.04 3.04 -1.86
N ASP A 107 11.78 2.92 -1.44
CA ASP A 107 11.41 2.66 -0.07
C ASP A 107 10.26 1.66 0.05
N ILE A 108 10.03 1.20 1.27
CA ILE A 108 8.97 0.24 1.62
C ILE A 108 7.56 0.80 1.37
N VAL A 109 7.37 2.12 1.49
CA VAL A 109 6.06 2.75 1.27
C VAL A 109 5.68 2.66 -0.20
N GLN A 110 6.63 2.89 -1.10
CA GLN A 110 6.47 2.71 -2.54
C GLN A 110 6.15 1.25 -2.88
N TRP A 111 6.81 0.29 -2.24
CA TRP A 111 6.42 -1.13 -2.37
C TRP A 111 4.96 -1.36 -1.97
N GLY A 112 4.52 -0.81 -0.84
CA GLY A 112 3.13 -0.90 -0.39
C GLY A 112 2.13 -0.34 -1.42
N ARG A 113 2.41 0.84 -1.98
CA ARG A 113 1.57 1.45 -3.02
C ARG A 113 1.50 0.58 -4.28
N LEU A 114 2.62 0.01 -4.71
CA LEU A 114 2.66 -0.89 -5.86
C LEU A 114 1.95 -2.22 -5.59
N ALA A 115 2.03 -2.77 -4.38
CA ALA A 115 1.28 -3.96 -3.99
C ALA A 115 -0.23 -3.71 -4.04
N LEU A 116 -0.69 -2.61 -3.44
CA LEU A 116 -2.10 -2.22 -3.45
C LEU A 116 -2.61 -2.00 -4.88
N PHE A 117 -1.82 -1.32 -5.71
CA PHE A 117 -2.14 -1.15 -7.12
C PHE A 117 -2.22 -2.50 -7.86
N ALA A 118 -1.21 -3.35 -7.70
CA ALA A 118 -1.16 -4.65 -8.37
C ALA A 118 -2.34 -5.53 -7.97
N HIS A 119 -2.72 -5.52 -6.69
CA HIS A 119 -3.92 -6.22 -6.22
C HIS A 119 -5.20 -5.62 -6.83
N LYS A 120 -5.38 -4.29 -6.75
CA LYS A 120 -6.56 -3.57 -7.26
C LYS A 120 -6.80 -3.81 -8.76
N PHE A 121 -5.73 -3.88 -9.55
CA PHE A 121 -5.81 -4.03 -11.00
C PHE A 121 -5.52 -5.47 -11.47
N GLY A 122 -5.55 -6.47 -10.59
CA GLY A 122 -5.39 -7.88 -10.97
C GLY A 122 -4.07 -8.17 -11.68
N CYS A 123 -2.98 -7.56 -11.21
CA CYS A 123 -1.62 -7.75 -11.71
C CYS A 123 -0.88 -8.84 -10.93
N ASP A 124 -1.40 -10.07 -10.89
CA ASP A 124 -0.91 -11.14 -10.00
C ASP A 124 0.60 -11.41 -10.08
N PRO A 125 1.24 -11.47 -11.29
CA PRO A 125 2.68 -11.70 -11.37
C PRO A 125 3.51 -10.60 -10.71
N LEU A 126 3.05 -9.35 -10.83
CA LEU A 126 3.68 -8.20 -10.19
C LEU A 126 3.43 -8.23 -8.68
N TYR A 127 2.19 -8.52 -8.26
CA TYR A 127 1.82 -8.62 -6.86
C TYR A 127 2.69 -9.64 -6.12
N HIS A 128 2.81 -10.87 -6.64
CA HIS A 128 3.66 -11.90 -6.06
C HIS A 128 5.14 -11.50 -6.00
N ARG A 129 5.64 -10.79 -7.02
CA ARG A 129 7.00 -10.26 -7.01
C ARG A 129 7.19 -9.25 -5.88
N VAL A 130 6.25 -8.32 -5.71
CA VAL A 130 6.28 -7.31 -4.63
C VAL A 130 6.23 -7.99 -3.26
N ILE A 131 5.35 -8.97 -3.04
CA ILE A 131 5.25 -9.69 -1.77
C ILE A 131 6.53 -10.45 -1.45
N ARG A 132 7.15 -11.11 -2.43
CA ARG A 132 8.43 -11.79 -2.26
C ARG A 132 9.53 -10.80 -1.85
N ASP A 133 9.63 -9.66 -2.51
CA ASP A 133 10.67 -8.68 -2.23
C ASP A 133 10.43 -7.98 -0.86
N LEU A 134 9.17 -7.77 -0.46
CA LEU A 134 8.81 -7.32 0.89
C LEU A 134 9.19 -8.35 1.96
N ASN A 135 9.03 -9.64 1.66
CA ASN A 135 9.42 -10.73 2.56
C ASN A 135 10.93 -10.75 2.82
N GLU A 136 11.75 -10.46 1.81
CA GLU A 136 13.20 -10.31 1.95
C GLU A 136 13.55 -9.07 2.79
N LYS A 137 12.78 -7.99 2.66
CA LYS A 137 12.97 -6.75 3.43
C LYS A 137 12.49 -6.84 4.87
N ALA A 138 11.73 -7.87 5.23
CA ALA A 138 11.22 -8.07 6.58
C ALA A 138 12.35 -8.17 7.61
N SER A 139 13.54 -8.65 7.25
CA SER A 139 14.68 -8.70 8.18
C SER A 139 15.22 -7.32 8.55
N ALA A 140 15.14 -6.35 7.64
CA ALA A 140 15.68 -5.01 7.84
C ALA A 140 14.63 -4.03 8.39
N ASN A 141 13.36 -4.18 7.99
CA ASN A 141 12.27 -3.27 8.34
C ASN A 141 11.02 -4.07 8.75
N PRO A 142 11.08 -4.91 9.80
CA PRO A 142 10.01 -5.85 10.10
C PRO A 142 8.71 -5.14 10.47
N TRP A 143 8.76 -3.97 11.13
CA TRP A 143 7.55 -3.24 11.52
C TRP A 143 6.80 -2.68 10.31
N GLU A 144 7.52 -2.02 9.40
CA GLU A 144 6.94 -1.45 8.18
C GLU A 144 6.37 -2.56 7.30
N VAL A 145 7.06 -3.70 7.19
CA VAL A 145 6.55 -4.87 6.46
C VAL A 145 5.30 -5.43 7.13
N PHE A 146 5.26 -5.54 8.46
CA PHE A 146 4.07 -6.00 9.19
C PHE A 146 2.87 -5.08 8.95
N CYS A 147 3.08 -3.77 9.04
CA CYS A 147 2.03 -2.79 8.76
C CYS A 147 1.48 -2.97 7.34
N LEU A 148 2.35 -3.04 6.33
CA LEU A 148 1.93 -3.24 4.95
C LEU A 148 1.23 -4.58 4.73
N ALA A 149 1.80 -5.66 5.24
CA ALA A 149 1.20 -6.99 5.16
C ALA A 149 -0.20 -7.02 5.75
N SER A 150 -0.42 -6.31 6.87
CA SER A 150 -1.74 -6.18 7.49
C SER A 150 -2.73 -5.40 6.63
N HIS A 151 -2.28 -4.37 5.90
CA HIS A 151 -3.14 -3.63 4.96
C HIS A 151 -3.45 -4.42 3.68
N LEU A 152 -2.57 -5.35 3.31
CA LEU A 152 -2.69 -6.22 2.13
C LEU A 152 -3.39 -7.55 2.42
N ASP A 153 -3.77 -7.80 3.68
CA ASP A 153 -4.28 -9.09 4.17
C ASP A 153 -3.32 -10.27 3.91
N GLU A 154 -2.01 -9.99 3.89
CA GLU A 154 -0.95 -10.97 3.64
C GLU A 154 -0.47 -11.62 4.93
N VAL A 155 -1.28 -12.53 5.45
CA VAL A 155 -1.07 -13.20 6.76
C VAL A 155 0.34 -13.79 6.87
N LYS A 156 0.84 -14.49 5.85
CA LYS A 156 2.18 -15.13 5.91
C LYS A 156 3.30 -14.10 6.01
N LEU A 157 3.17 -12.97 5.32
CA LEU A 157 4.14 -11.89 5.37
C LEU A 157 4.11 -11.19 6.74
N ALA A 158 2.90 -10.97 7.29
CA ALA A 158 2.72 -10.40 8.62
C ALA A 158 3.33 -11.31 9.71
N GLN A 159 3.07 -12.61 9.64
CA GLN A 159 3.65 -13.62 10.54
C GLN A 159 5.18 -13.62 10.48
N ARG A 160 5.74 -13.58 9.26
CA ARG A 160 7.19 -13.52 9.08
C ARG A 160 7.78 -12.28 9.74
N ALA A 161 7.18 -11.12 9.49
CA ALA A 161 7.61 -9.86 10.06
C ALA A 161 7.60 -9.89 11.60
N VAL A 162 6.53 -10.41 12.23
CA VAL A 162 6.45 -10.60 13.69
C VAL A 162 7.53 -11.58 14.19
N GLY A 163 7.77 -12.66 13.47
CA GLY A 163 8.83 -13.61 13.79
C GLY A 163 10.22 -12.97 13.81
N VAL A 164 10.50 -12.09 12.85
CA VAL A 164 11.75 -11.31 12.83
C VAL A 164 11.81 -10.32 14.01
N MET A 165 10.73 -9.58 14.28
CA MET A 165 10.69 -8.64 15.43
C MET A 165 11.03 -9.34 16.75
N HIS A 166 10.55 -10.57 16.93
CA HIS A 166 10.83 -11.36 18.13
C HIS A 166 12.30 -11.78 18.26
N GLN A 167 12.99 -11.99 17.14
CA GLN A 167 14.39 -12.39 17.11
C GLN A 167 15.35 -11.23 17.35
N ASP A 168 14.89 -9.99 17.13
CA ASP A 168 15.69 -8.80 17.39
C ASP A 168 15.85 -8.57 18.90
N ARG A 169 16.86 -9.23 19.45
CA ARG A 169 17.27 -9.06 20.84
C ARG A 169 17.92 -7.71 21.12
N THR A 170 18.26 -6.91 20.11
CA THR A 170 18.86 -5.59 20.34
C THR A 170 17.83 -4.55 20.81
N LEU A 171 16.55 -4.83 20.56
CA LEU A 171 15.42 -4.15 21.19
C LEU A 171 15.09 -4.69 22.59
N HIS A 172 15.91 -5.61 23.15
CA HIS A 172 15.74 -5.95 24.56
C HIS A 172 15.83 -4.67 25.37
N PRO A 173 14.90 -4.47 26.33
CA PRO A 173 14.96 -3.34 27.21
C PRO A 173 16.35 -3.36 27.86
N THR A 174 17.09 -2.26 27.75
CA THR A 174 18.05 -1.92 28.80
C THR A 174 17.23 -2.03 30.07
N VAL A 175 17.44 -3.10 30.83
CA VAL A 175 16.85 -3.25 32.15
C VAL A 175 17.48 -2.12 32.93
N ILE A 176 16.81 -0.97 32.97
CA ILE A 176 17.16 0.10 33.89
C ILE A 176 16.95 -0.56 35.24
N ALA A 177 18.06 -0.92 35.89
CA ALA A 177 18.03 -1.57 37.20
C ALA A 177 17.14 -0.73 38.11
N ALA A 178 16.11 -1.36 38.66
CA ALA A 178 15.12 -0.67 39.46
C ALA A 178 15.78 -0.06 40.71
N PRO A 179 15.37 1.15 41.14
CA PRO A 179 15.61 1.61 42.49
C PRO A 179 15.02 0.61 43.48
N ARG A 180 15.73 0.30 44.57
CA ARG A 180 15.38 -0.74 45.57
C ARG A 180 14.12 -0.46 46.40
N ASP A 181 13.29 0.52 46.07
CA ASP A 181 12.35 1.11 47.04
C ASP A 181 10.99 0.40 47.20
N GLY A 182 10.72 -0.68 46.48
CA GLY A 182 9.52 -1.49 46.69
C GLY A 182 8.20 -0.82 46.24
N SER A 183 8.25 0.24 45.42
CA SER A 183 7.04 0.77 44.79
C SER A 183 6.46 -0.18 43.73
N HIS A 184 5.13 -0.28 43.71
CA HIS A 184 4.32 -1.20 42.89
C HIS A 184 4.75 -1.18 41.40
N TYR A 185 5.08 -2.35 40.87
CA TYR A 185 5.35 -2.53 39.45
C TYR A 185 4.12 -2.17 38.60
N GLN A 186 4.21 -1.18 37.71
CA GLN A 186 3.52 -1.25 36.43
C GLN A 186 4.45 -2.00 35.48
N TYR A 187 4.18 -3.28 35.27
CA TYR A 187 4.87 -4.07 34.25
C TYR A 187 4.37 -3.62 32.87
N VAL A 188 4.81 -2.44 32.44
CA VAL A 188 4.59 -1.98 31.07
C VAL A 188 5.48 -2.85 30.22
N SER A 189 4.90 -3.86 29.57
CA SER A 189 5.69 -4.83 28.80
C SER A 189 6.60 -4.05 27.83
N PRO A 190 7.83 -4.53 27.56
CA PRO A 190 8.72 -3.89 26.59
C PRO A 190 8.03 -3.71 25.23
N LEU A 191 7.14 -4.64 24.91
CA LEU A 191 6.24 -4.58 23.77
C LEU A 191 5.27 -3.40 23.86
N HIS A 192 4.73 -3.04 25.01
CA HIS A 192 3.88 -1.87 25.23
C HIS A 192 4.64 -0.53 25.02
N LYS A 193 5.96 -0.50 25.23
CA LYS A 193 6.81 0.66 24.93
C LYS A 193 7.22 0.71 23.45
N ILE A 194 7.51 -0.43 22.85
CA ILE A 194 7.76 -0.56 21.41
C ILE A 194 6.49 -0.22 20.63
N THR A 195 5.35 -0.81 20.99
CA THR A 195 4.07 -0.41 20.40
C THR A 195 3.80 1.06 20.63
N ARG A 196 3.95 1.63 21.83
CA ARG A 196 3.70 3.07 22.05
C ARG A 196 4.63 4.00 21.26
N ALA A 197 5.94 3.75 21.24
CA ALA A 197 6.92 4.57 20.51
C ALA A 197 6.79 4.45 18.98
N TYR A 198 6.37 3.28 18.49
CA TYR A 198 6.17 3.04 17.06
C TYR A 198 4.74 3.36 16.59
N PHE A 199 3.73 3.36 17.46
CA PHE A 199 2.33 3.71 17.16
C PHE A 199 2.03 5.21 17.16
N ASP A 200 2.88 6.06 17.75
CA ASP A 200 2.81 7.51 17.54
C ASP A 200 2.90 7.89 16.04
N LYS A 201 3.35 6.96 15.17
CA LYS A 201 3.41 7.10 13.71
C LYS A 201 2.22 6.52 12.93
N CYS A 202 1.27 5.83 13.57
CA CYS A 202 0.12 5.19 12.90
C CYS A 202 -1.19 6.00 13.03
N SER A 203 -2.15 5.71 12.16
CA SER A 203 -3.54 6.17 12.27
C SER A 203 -4.15 5.82 13.63
N ARG A 204 -4.69 6.81 14.35
CA ARG A 204 -5.30 6.67 15.69
C ARG A 204 -6.34 5.53 15.76
N ASN A 205 -7.01 5.22 14.64
CA ASN A 205 -8.06 4.20 14.59
C ASN A 205 -7.51 2.77 14.73
N TYR A 206 -6.35 2.49 14.11
CA TYR A 206 -5.73 1.16 14.21
C TYR A 206 -5.17 0.93 15.62
N TYR A 207 -4.60 1.97 16.24
CA TYR A 207 -4.13 1.92 17.63
C TYR A 207 -5.28 1.65 18.61
N TRP A 208 -6.43 2.30 18.43
CA TRP A 208 -7.60 2.06 19.28
C TRP A 208 -8.12 0.62 19.12
N ALA A 209 -8.22 0.13 17.88
CA ALA A 209 -8.66 -1.24 17.61
C ALA A 209 -7.70 -2.28 18.20
N TRP A 210 -6.40 -2.04 18.08
CA TRP A 210 -5.35 -2.91 18.61
C TRP A 210 -5.34 -2.93 20.14
N THR A 211 -5.46 -1.76 20.79
CA THR A 211 -5.52 -1.67 22.27
C THR A 211 -6.78 -2.31 22.84
N LYS A 212 -7.92 -2.17 22.15
CA LYS A 212 -9.17 -2.88 22.46
C LYS A 212 -9.02 -4.40 22.34
N ALA A 213 -8.39 -4.87 21.27
CA ALA A 213 -8.13 -6.29 21.04
C ALA A 213 -7.20 -6.88 22.13
N ILE A 214 -6.15 -6.16 22.53
CA ILE A 214 -5.29 -6.56 23.65
C ILE A 214 -6.09 -6.57 24.97
N ALA A 215 -6.88 -5.53 25.24
CA ALA A 215 -7.64 -5.44 26.49
C ALA A 215 -8.69 -6.56 26.60
N GLU A 216 -9.47 -6.82 25.54
CA GLU A 216 -10.43 -7.94 25.51
C GLU A 216 -9.70 -9.28 25.72
N TYR A 217 -8.52 -9.42 25.14
CA TYR A 217 -7.71 -10.62 25.30
C TYR A 217 -7.20 -10.82 26.73
N GLU A 218 -6.73 -9.75 27.39
CA GLU A 218 -6.30 -9.78 28.79
C GLU A 218 -7.48 -10.01 29.75
N GLU A 219 -8.64 -9.43 29.48
CA GLU A 219 -9.88 -9.62 30.26
C GLU A 219 -10.42 -11.05 30.18
N ASN A 220 -10.19 -11.75 29.07
CA ASN A 220 -10.58 -13.16 28.89
C ASN A 220 -9.70 -14.15 29.69
N GLY A 221 -8.84 -13.67 30.59
CA GLY A 221 -8.30 -14.49 31.66
C GLY A 221 -7.14 -15.40 31.27
N VAL A 222 -6.43 -15.10 30.17
CA VAL A 222 -5.17 -15.79 29.85
C VAL A 222 -4.05 -15.26 30.76
N GLY A 223 -4.11 -15.63 32.03
CA GLY A 223 -3.11 -15.29 33.04
C GLY A 223 -1.79 -15.99 32.73
N GLY A 224 -0.93 -15.34 31.95
CA GLY A 224 0.37 -15.88 31.54
C GLY A 224 1.25 -14.82 30.88
N ARG A 225 2.54 -15.12 30.71
CA ARG A 225 3.43 -14.27 29.92
C ARG A 225 2.93 -14.23 28.48
N PHE A 226 2.59 -13.04 28.01
CA PHE A 226 2.22 -12.78 26.62
C PHE A 226 3.29 -13.37 25.68
N ASN A 227 2.90 -14.34 24.85
CA ASN A 227 3.80 -15.06 23.93
C ASN A 227 3.26 -15.01 22.49
N GLN A 228 3.97 -15.63 21.54
CA GLN A 228 3.62 -15.63 20.11
C GLN A 228 2.19 -16.08 19.78
N TYR A 229 1.58 -16.97 20.57
CA TYR A 229 0.21 -17.43 20.35
C TYR A 229 -0.84 -16.39 20.77
N HIS A 230 -0.50 -15.54 21.74
CA HIS A 230 -1.36 -14.46 22.21
C HIS A 230 -1.49 -13.37 21.13
N TRP A 231 -0.46 -13.17 20.30
CA TRP A 231 -0.50 -12.24 19.15
C TRP A 231 -1.50 -12.65 18.08
N PHE A 232 -1.58 -13.95 17.77
CA PHE A 232 -2.58 -14.45 16.82
C PHE A 232 -3.99 -14.26 17.33
N GLN A 233 -4.22 -14.55 18.61
CA GLN A 233 -5.53 -14.38 19.25
C GLN A 233 -5.94 -12.91 19.32
N VAL A 234 -5.02 -11.99 19.60
CA VAL A 234 -5.28 -10.53 19.50
C VAL A 234 -5.51 -10.09 18.06
N ALA A 235 -4.76 -10.64 17.10
CA ALA A 235 -4.94 -10.31 15.68
C ALA A 235 -6.29 -10.78 15.14
N GLU A 236 -6.80 -11.92 15.61
CA GLU A 236 -8.15 -12.40 15.29
C GLU A 236 -9.26 -11.49 15.86
N LEU A 237 -8.98 -10.72 16.90
CA LEU A 237 -9.92 -9.76 17.48
C LEU A 237 -9.93 -8.41 16.74
N LEU A 238 -8.86 -8.06 16.01
CA LEU A 238 -8.76 -6.77 15.30
C LEU A 238 -9.92 -6.48 14.32
N PRO A 239 -10.38 -7.43 13.47
CA PRO A 239 -11.49 -7.17 12.58
C PRO A 239 -12.76 -6.70 13.30
N LYS A 240 -13.02 -7.20 14.52
CA LYS A 240 -14.17 -6.77 15.35
C LYS A 240 -14.14 -5.26 15.63
N TYR A 241 -12.94 -4.71 15.77
CA TYR A 241 -12.73 -3.31 16.12
C TYR A 241 -12.46 -2.40 14.92
N LEU A 242 -11.99 -2.96 13.80
CA LEU A 242 -11.74 -2.21 12.56
C LEU A 242 -13.03 -1.99 11.74
N VAL A 243 -13.99 -2.93 11.80
CA VAL A 243 -15.24 -2.86 11.03
C VAL A 243 -16.32 -1.99 11.73
N GLY A 244 -16.19 -1.74 13.04
CA GLY A 244 -17.15 -0.94 13.83
C GLY A 244 -17.05 0.59 13.69
N GLY A 245 -16.24 1.11 12.77
CA GLY A 245 -15.92 2.53 12.64
C GLY A 245 -16.98 3.43 12.01
N ARG A 246 -18.28 3.30 12.33
CA ARG A 246 -19.31 4.36 12.12
C ARG A 246 -20.48 4.25 13.08
N SER A 247 -20.36 4.90 14.24
CA SER A 247 -21.40 5.79 14.80
C SER A 247 -20.80 6.52 16.01
N GLY A 248 -20.18 7.67 15.76
CA GLY A 248 -19.88 8.60 16.85
C GLY A 248 -21.18 9.13 17.45
N PRO A 249 -21.20 9.50 18.74
CA PRO A 249 -22.38 10.08 19.37
C PRO A 249 -22.73 11.40 18.67
N SER A 250 -23.99 11.51 18.24
CA SER A 250 -24.57 12.74 17.73
C SER A 250 -24.56 13.76 18.86
N ILE A 251 -23.65 14.72 18.83
CA ILE A 251 -23.69 15.88 19.72
C ILE A 251 -24.77 16.81 19.15
N ILE A 252 -25.99 16.66 19.66
CA ILE A 252 -27.00 17.71 19.63
C ILE A 252 -26.78 18.53 20.89
N ALA A 253 -26.24 19.73 20.72
CA ALA A 253 -26.49 20.93 21.53
C ALA A 253 -26.18 22.14 20.65
#